data_AF-A0A1Y3BC71-F1
#
_entry.id   AF-A0A1Y3BC71-F1
#
_cell.length_a   1.000
_cell.length_b   1.000
_cell.length_c   1.000
_cell.angle_alpha   90.00
_cell.angle_beta   90.00
_cell.angle_gamma   90.00
#
_symmetry.space_group_name_H-M   'P 1'
#
loop_
_entity.id
_entity.type
_entity.pdbx_description
1 polymer ?
#
loop_
_entity_poly.entity_id
_entity_poly.type
_entity_poly.pdbx_seq_one_letter_code
_entity_poly.pdbx_strand_id
1 'polypeptide(L)' 'MAEIIKEKEEIQEFLKNLGIEYRFSCYSEKNPEGCQLLADYLSQIDSDYEKANKVLKENCDERNYGRSCSSYGMNLLNGR' A
#
# COMPACT_ATOMS: atom_id res chain seq x y z
N MET A 1 -7.12 -30.80 2.91
CA MET A 1 -7.48 -30.18 1.62
C MET A 1 -8.55 -29.11 1.83
N ALA A 2 -9.75 -29.42 2.31
CA ALA A 2 -10.81 -28.43 2.55
C ALA A 2 -10.46 -27.34 3.58
N GLU A 3 -9.75 -27.68 4.66
CA GLU A 3 -9.37 -26.73 5.72
C GLU A 3 -8.35 -25.69 5.26
N ILE A 4 -7.37 -26.10 4.44
CA ILE A 4 -6.38 -25.20 3.81
C ILE A 4 -7.05 -24.24 2.83
N ILE A 5 -8.12 -24.67 2.14
CA ILE A 5 -8.86 -23.81 1.21
C ILE A 5 -9.60 -22.72 2.00
N LYS A 6 -10.28 -23.09 3.09
CA LYS A 6 -10.99 -22.16 3.97
C LYS A 6 -10.04 -21.11 4.57
N GLU A 7 -8.88 -21.54 5.08
CA GLU A 7 -7.87 -20.64 5.63
C GLU A 7 -7.36 -19.63 4.58
N LYS A 8 -7.14 -20.09 3.34
CA LYS A 8 -6.74 -19.20 2.24
C LYS A 8 -7.81 -18.16 1.91
N GLU A 9 -9.08 -18.54 1.89
CA GLU A 9 -10.19 -17.62 1.63
C GLU A 9 -10.31 -16.55 2.72
N GLU A 10 -10.19 -16.94 3.99
CA GLU A 10 -10.19 -16.00 5.13
C GLU A 10 -9.02 -15.00 5.07
N ILE A 11 -7.82 -15.46 4.70
CA ILE A 11 -6.65 -14.59 4.51
C ILE A 11 -6.89 -13.60 3.36
N GLN A 12 -7.45 -14.06 2.24
CA GLN A 12 -7.73 -13.18 1.09
C GLN A 12 -8.77 -12.12 1.44
N GLU A 13 -9.82 -12.48 2.17
CA GLU A 13 -10.83 -11.53 2.63
C GLU A 13 -10.23 -10.51 3.60
N PHE A 14 -9.39 -10.95 4.54
CA PHE A 14 -8.66 -10.06 5.44
C PHE A 14 -7.79 -9.05 4.69
N LEU A 15 -6.98 -9.52 3.74
CA LEU A 15 -6.14 -8.65 2.91
C LEU A 15 -6.98 -7.66 2.10
N LYS A 16 -8.13 -8.08 1.58
CA LYS A 16 -9.03 -7.18 0.85
C LYS A 16 -9.58 -6.08 1.75
N ASN A 17 -10.01 -6.42 2.96
CA ASN A 17 -10.51 -5.44 3.93
C ASN A 17 -9.41 -4.46 4.35
N LEU A 18 -8.19 -4.95 4.56
CA LEU A 18 -7.03 -4.12 4.85
C LEU A 18 -6.76 -3.09 3.74
N GLY A 19 -6.83 -3.51 2.48
CA GLY A 19 -6.70 -2.60 1.33
C GLY A 19 -7.77 -1.50 1.30
N ILE A 20 -9.00 -1.79 1.75
CA ILE A 20 -10.08 -0.79 1.86
C ILE A 20 -9.77 0.20 2.97
N GLU A 21 -9.38 -0.29 4.15
CA GLU A 21 -9.02 0.56 5.30
C GLU A 21 -7.87 1.50 4.97
N TYR A 22 -6.82 1.01 4.31
CA TYR A 22 -5.68 1.83 3.90
C TYR A 22 -6.05 2.90 2.88
N ARG A 23 -6.93 2.59 1.92
CA ARG A 23 -7.47 3.61 0.98
C ARG A 23 -8.26 4.67 1.72
N PHE A 24 -9.13 4.27 2.65
CA PHE A 24 -9.90 5.22 3.44
C PHE A 24 -8.98 6.13 4.26
N SER A 25 -8.01 5.55 4.98
CA SER A 25 -7.10 6.34 5.80
C SER A 25 -6.22 7.29 4.98
N CYS A 26 -5.72 6.84 3.83
CA CYS A 26 -4.92 7.69 2.95
C CYS A 26 -5.71 8.82 2.29
N TYR A 27 -6.87 8.50 1.69
CA TYR A 27 -7.58 9.44 0.81
C TYR A 27 -8.65 10.25 1.53
N SER A 28 -9.37 9.65 2.47
CA SER A 28 -10.44 10.31 3.23
C SER A 28 -9.89 11.01 4.45
N GLU A 29 -9.10 10.31 5.28
CA GLU A 29 -8.55 10.88 6.52
C GLU A 29 -7.28 11.71 6.28
N LYS A 30 -6.72 11.64 5.05
CA LYS A 30 -5.46 12.28 4.67
C LYS A 30 -4.27 11.86 5.54
N ASN A 31 -4.34 10.70 6.18
CA ASN A 31 -3.31 10.19 7.08
C ASN A 31 -2.05 9.78 6.28
N PRO A 32 -0.88 10.40 6.55
CA PRO A 32 0.36 10.04 5.85
C PRO A 32 0.80 8.59 6.07
N GLU A 33 0.60 8.05 7.27
CA GLU A 33 0.93 6.64 7.54
C GLU A 33 -0.02 5.70 6.78
N GLY A 34 -1.31 6.07 6.70
CA GLY A 34 -2.30 5.35 5.89
C GLY A 34 -1.90 5.27 4.41
N CYS A 35 -1.36 6.37 3.85
CA CYS A 35 -0.83 6.37 2.49
C CYS A 35 0.43 5.51 2.32
N GLN A 36 1.34 5.51 3.30
CA GLN A 36 2.49 4.61 3.28
C GLN A 36 2.05 3.14 3.28
N LEU A 37 1.11 2.77 4.17
CA LEU A 37 0.57 1.41 4.24
C LEU A 37 -0.17 1.01 2.97
N LEU A 38 -0.91 1.94 2.35
CA LEU A 38 -1.55 1.70 1.06
C LEU A 38 -0.52 1.40 -0.04
N ALA A 39 0.58 2.15 -0.11
CA ALA A 39 1.63 1.89 -1.07
C ALA A 39 2.33 0.54 -0.83
N ASP A 40 2.59 0.22 0.44
CA ASP A 40 3.17 -1.06 0.84
C ASP A 40 2.23 -2.22 0.46
N TYR A 41 0.93 -2.07 0.65
CA TYR A 41 -0.09 -3.02 0.21
C TYR A 41 -0.11 -3.19 -1.32
N LEU A 42 -0.18 -2.09 -2.06
CA LEU A 42 -0.21 -2.12 -3.53
C LEU A 42 1.02 -2.81 -4.10
N SER A 43 2.20 -2.57 -3.54
CA SER A 43 3.45 -3.15 -4.03
C SER A 43 3.68 -4.60 -3.59
N GLN A 44 3.30 -4.98 -2.37
CA GLN A 44 3.60 -6.31 -1.82
C GLN A 44 2.46 -7.32 -1.99
N ILE A 45 1.21 -6.85 -2.01
CA ILE A 45 0.01 -7.70 -2.13
C ILE A 45 -0.50 -7.68 -3.56
N ASP A 46 -0.75 -6.48 -4.11
CA ASP A 46 -1.29 -6.34 -5.48
C ASP A 46 -0.19 -6.42 -6.57
N SER A 47 1.09 -6.35 -6.18
CA SER A 47 2.24 -6.23 -7.10
C SER A 47 2.12 -5.06 -8.10
N ASP A 48 1.35 -4.04 -7.75
CA ASP A 48 1.08 -2.83 -8.55
C ASP A 48 2.04 -1.71 -8.11
N TYR A 49 3.27 -1.80 -8.59
CA TYR A 49 4.33 -0.82 -8.29
C TYR A 49 4.04 0.56 -8.86
N GLU A 50 3.32 0.65 -9.99
CA GLU A 50 2.95 1.93 -10.60
C GLU A 50 2.03 2.74 -9.66
N LYS A 51 0.97 2.11 -9.17
CA LYS A 51 0.08 2.77 -8.21
C LYS A 51 0.76 2.99 -6.86
N ALA A 52 1.56 2.05 -6.38
CA ALA A 52 2.32 2.22 -5.15
C ALA A 52 3.22 3.45 -5.21
N ASN A 53 4.00 3.60 -6.29
CA ASN A 53 4.89 4.73 -6.51
C ASN A 53 4.14 6.06 -6.63
N LYS A 54 2.96 6.05 -7.27
CA LYS A 54 2.10 7.25 -7.31
C LYS A 54 1.68 7.69 -5.92
N VAL A 55 1.22 6.76 -5.08
CA VAL A 55 0.83 7.05 -3.69
C VAL A 55 2.03 7.54 -2.87
N LEU A 56 3.19 6.89 -2.99
CA LEU A 56 4.41 7.32 -2.27
C LEU A 56 4.85 8.72 -2.69
N LYS A 57 4.81 9.02 -3.99
CA LYS A 57 5.17 10.33 -4.52
C LYS A 57 4.21 11.41 -4.02
N GLU A 58 2.90 11.20 -4.12
CA GLU A 58 1.88 12.13 -3.61
C GLU A 58 2.03 12.34 -2.09
N ASN A 59 2.28 11.28 -1.32
CA ASN A 59 2.47 11.38 0.12
C ASN A 59 3.79 12.10 0.48
N CYS A 60 4.85 11.88 -0.28
CA CYS A 60 6.10 12.61 -0.15
C CYS A 60 5.91 14.10 -0.41
N ASP A 61 5.36 14.45 -1.58
CA ASP A 61 5.31 15.82 -2.07
C ASP A 61 4.24 16.67 -1.36
N GLU A 62 3.05 16.12 -1.12
CA GLU A 62 1.91 16.89 -0.60
C GLU A 62 1.84 16.86 0.93
N ARG A 63 2.24 15.74 1.54
CA ARG A 63 2.14 15.53 3.00
C ARG A 63 3.49 15.59 3.71
N ASN A 64 4.58 15.87 2.98
CA ASN A 64 5.94 15.96 3.51
C ASN A 64 6.38 14.72 4.30
N TYR A 65 5.89 13.53 3.89
CA TYR A 65 6.17 12.30 4.62
C TYR A 65 7.49 11.68 4.15
N GLY A 66 8.58 11.99 4.86
CA GLY A 66 9.95 11.63 4.47
C GLY A 66 10.20 10.13 4.25
N ARG A 67 9.46 9.26 4.95
CA ARG A 67 9.50 7.81 4.73
C ARG A 67 9.03 7.46 3.31
N SER A 68 7.93 8.05 2.85
CA SER A 68 7.45 7.82 1.48
C SER A 68 8.40 8.38 0.43
N CYS A 69 9.07 9.50 0.68
CA CYS A 69 10.12 10.01 -0.21
C CYS A 69 11.27 9.00 -0.36
N SER A 70 11.72 8.43 0.77
CA SER A 70 12.79 7.43 0.78
C SER A 70 12.38 6.16 0.04
N SER A 71 11.17 5.65 0.31
CA SER A 71 10.63 4.46 -0.37
C SER A 71 10.44 4.69 -1.87
N TYR A 72 9.91 5.85 -2.28
CA TYR A 72 9.76 6.19 -3.69
C TYR A 72 11.12 6.27 -4.40
N GLY A 73 12.08 6.98 -3.81
CA GLY A 73 13.44 7.07 -4.35
C GLY A 73 14.11 5.69 -4.47
N MET A 74 13.94 4.83 -3.47
CA MET A 74 14.45 3.46 -3.51
C MET A 74 13.80 2.63 -4.62
N ASN A 75 12.50 2.77 -4.84
CA ASN A 75 11.81 2.07 -5.93
C ASN A 75 12.36 2.49 -7.30
N LEU A 76 12.55 3.79 -7.53
CA LEU A 76 13.14 4.31 -8.76
C LEU A 76 14.56 3.78 -9.00
N LEU A 77 15.39 3.74 -7.96
CA LEU A 77 16.75 3.19 -8.06
C LEU A 77 16.77 1.69 -8.40
N ASN A 78 15.72 0.96 -7.98
CA ASN A 78 15.55 -0.45 -8.30
C ASN A 78 14.83 -0.69 -9.64
N GLY A 79 14.51 0.35 -10.40
CA GLY A 79 13.80 0.25 -11.68
C GLY A 79 12.34 -0.17 -11.57
N ARG A 80 11.69 0.15 -10.44
CA ARG A 80 10.27 -0.10 -10.17
C ARG A 80 9.44 1.17 -10.27
#